data_AF-A0A939DY89-F1
#
_entry.id   AF-A0A939DY89-F1
#
_cell.length_a   1.000
_cell.length_b   1.000
_cell.length_c   1.000
_cell.angle_alpha   90.00
_cell.angle_beta   90.00
_cell.angle_gamma   90.00
#
_symmetry.space_group_name_H-M   'P 1'
#
loop_
_entity.id
_entity.type
_entity.pdbx_description
1 polymer ?
#
loop_
_entity_poly.entity_id
_entity_poly.type
_entity_poly.pdbx_seq_one_letter_code
_entity_poly.pdbx_strand_id
1 'polypeptide(L)'
;MQPNATRFRTVAIGVPTVIALVCGIYSLLKVPSMPDEIAVHFNVHGQPDGFGAALPYTLLLFAIALALAVGMGFLGGTVNRGLVGINTAVATLMGGIMVKVASINAAATDPHTVTLPVAQILVWGAGGCVVGLLAAWLAGPPVRRDAR
;
A
#
# COMPACT_ATOMS: atom_id res chain seq x y z
N MET A 1 28.63 -16.72 -3.72
CA MET A 1 27.25 -17.24 -3.67
C MET A 1 26.47 -16.65 -4.82
N GLN A 2 25.95 -17.47 -5.74
CA GLN A 2 25.08 -16.94 -6.80
C GLN A 2 23.76 -16.45 -6.18
N PRO A 3 23.23 -15.29 -6.62
CA PRO A 3 21.95 -14.79 -6.13
C PRO A 3 20.83 -15.80 -6.45
N ASN A 4 20.06 -16.20 -5.43
CA ASN A 4 18.94 -17.12 -5.62
C ASN A 4 17.76 -16.36 -6.26
N ALA A 5 17.51 -16.60 -7.55
CA ALA A 5 16.43 -15.97 -8.31
C ALA A 5 15.05 -16.18 -7.70
N THR A 6 14.83 -17.35 -7.07
CA THR A 6 13.59 -17.65 -6.36
C THR A 6 13.42 -16.71 -5.18
N ARG A 7 14.46 -16.55 -4.35
CA ARG A 7 14.44 -15.62 -3.21
C ARG A 7 14.13 -14.19 -3.65
N PHE A 8 14.81 -13.71 -4.70
CA PHE A 8 14.59 -12.34 -5.19
C PHE A 8 13.13 -12.12 -5.62
N ARG A 9 12.57 -13.04 -6.42
CA ARG A 9 11.17 -12.97 -6.87
C ARG A 9 10.18 -13.08 -5.72
N THR A 10 10.41 -13.98 -4.79
CA THR A 10 9.56 -14.16 -3.61
C THR A 10 9.51 -12.88 -2.77
N VAL A 11 10.65 -12.19 -2.58
CA VAL A 11 10.65 -10.92 -1.85
C VAL A 11 10.01 -9.80 -2.67
N ALA A 12 10.36 -9.70 -3.96
CA ALA A 12 9.89 -8.66 -4.87
C ALA A 12 8.38 -8.63 -5.06
N ILE A 13 7.75 -9.80 -5.11
CA ILE A 13 6.30 -9.95 -5.30
C ILE A 13 5.62 -10.19 -3.96
N GLY A 14 6.12 -11.14 -3.17
CA GLY A 14 5.45 -11.64 -1.98
C GLY A 14 5.28 -10.58 -0.90
N VAL A 15 6.35 -9.86 -0.54
CA VAL A 15 6.28 -8.85 0.54
C VAL A 15 5.26 -7.74 0.25
N PRO A 16 5.35 -6.99 -0.87
CA PRO A 16 4.36 -5.94 -1.16
C PRO A 16 2.95 -6.49 -1.35
N THR A 17 2.80 -7.69 -1.93
CA THR A 17 1.49 -8.34 -2.11
C THR A 17 0.85 -8.66 -0.76
N VAL A 18 1.59 -9.24 0.18
CA VAL A 18 1.08 -9.55 1.52
C VAL A 18 0.66 -8.27 2.24
N ILE A 19 1.45 -7.20 2.16
CA ILE A 19 1.10 -5.91 2.75
C ILE A 19 -0.22 -5.39 2.16
N ALA A 20 -0.35 -5.38 0.83
CA ALA A 20 -1.58 -4.94 0.15
C ALA A 20 -2.79 -5.79 0.55
N LEU A 21 -2.64 -7.12 0.63
CA LEU A 21 -3.70 -8.04 1.05
C LEU A 21 -4.13 -7.78 2.49
N VAL A 22 -3.19 -7.69 3.44
CA VAL A 22 -3.50 -7.47 4.85
C VAL A 22 -4.21 -6.13 5.05
N CYS A 23 -3.68 -5.06 4.48
CA CYS A 23 -4.27 -3.72 4.60
C CYS A 23 -5.63 -3.62 3.90
N GLY A 24 -5.76 -4.22 2.71
CA GLY A 24 -7.01 -4.26 1.95
C GLY A 24 -8.11 -5.03 2.65
N ILE A 25 -7.80 -6.25 3.11
CA ILE A 25 -8.74 -7.09 3.88
C ILE A 25 -9.16 -6.37 5.16
N TYR A 26 -8.21 -5.82 5.93
CA TYR A 26 -8.54 -5.05 7.12
C TYR A 26 -9.51 -3.89 6.80
N SER A 27 -9.25 -3.15 5.73
CA SER A 27 -10.11 -2.02 5.32
C SER A 27 -11.50 -2.49 4.92
N LEU A 28 -11.61 -3.61 4.19
CA LEU A 28 -12.90 -4.22 3.85
C LEU A 28 -13.68 -4.68 5.09
N LEU A 29 -13.01 -5.24 6.09
CA LEU A 29 -13.64 -5.62 7.36
C LEU A 29 -14.20 -4.42 8.15
N LYS A 30 -13.75 -3.19 7.85
CA LYS A 30 -14.28 -1.97 8.46
C LYS A 30 -15.49 -1.41 7.73
N VAL A 31 -15.75 -1.80 6.49
CA VAL A 31 -16.85 -1.26 5.67
C VAL A 31 -18.22 -1.35 6.36
N PRO A 32 -18.61 -2.46 7.03
CA PRO A 32 -19.91 -2.54 7.71
C PRO A 32 -20.11 -1.53 8.84
N SER A 33 -19.04 -0.91 9.34
CA SER A 33 -19.10 0.12 10.39
C SER A 33 -18.96 1.54 9.83
N MET A 34 -18.77 1.70 8.53
CA MET A 34 -18.70 3.01 7.89
C MET A 34 -20.10 3.54 7.57
N PRO A 35 -20.29 4.86 7.55
CA PRO A 35 -21.46 5.45 6.91
C PRO A 35 -21.51 5.08 5.41
N ASP A 36 -22.71 5.12 4.82
CA ASP A 36 -22.92 4.78 3.40
C ASP A 36 -22.03 5.64 2.49
N GLU A 37 -21.89 6.91 2.85
CA GLU A 37 -20.99 7.88 2.24
C GLU A 37 -19.77 8.13 3.14
N ILE A 38 -18.58 8.16 2.55
CA ILE A 38 -17.32 8.41 3.26
C ILE A 38 -16.51 9.51 2.57
N ALA A 39 -15.64 10.17 3.32
CA ALA A 39 -14.66 11.10 2.76
C ALA A 39 -13.57 10.31 2.00
N VAL A 40 -13.38 10.65 0.71
CA VAL A 40 -12.46 9.97 -0.22
C VAL A 40 -11.40 10.89 -0.82
N HIS A 41 -11.60 12.21 -0.70
CA HIS A 41 -10.66 13.23 -1.15
C HIS A 41 -10.63 14.36 -0.12
N PHE A 42 -9.48 15.01 0.01
CA PHE A 42 -9.25 16.09 0.96
C PHE A 42 -8.55 17.26 0.25
N ASN A 43 -8.98 18.47 0.58
CA ASN A 43 -8.38 19.69 0.04
C ASN A 43 -7.04 20.02 0.72
N VAL A 44 -6.40 21.11 0.29
CA VAL A 44 -5.10 21.57 0.82
C VAL A 44 -5.11 21.95 2.30
N HIS A 45 -6.30 22.19 2.88
CA HIS A 45 -6.49 22.45 4.31
C HIS A 45 -6.77 21.17 5.11
N GLY A 46 -6.76 20.01 4.44
CA GLY A 46 -7.04 18.71 5.06
C GLY A 46 -8.51 18.46 5.37
N GLN A 47 -9.42 19.27 4.84
CA GLN A 47 -10.86 19.09 4.96
C GLN A 47 -11.39 18.22 3.83
N PRO A 48 -12.46 17.43 4.05
CA PRO A 48 -13.02 16.58 3.02
C PRO A 48 -13.79 17.42 1.99
N ASP A 49 -13.47 17.24 0.72
CA ASP A 49 -14.09 17.95 -0.42
C ASP A 49 -14.54 16.98 -1.53
N GLY A 50 -14.39 15.68 -1.30
CA GLY A 50 -14.93 14.63 -2.17
C GLY A 50 -15.41 13.44 -1.36
N PHE A 51 -16.57 12.91 -1.76
CA PHE A 51 -17.29 11.85 -1.07
C PHE A 51 -17.59 10.70 -2.02
N GLY A 52 -17.74 9.50 -1.47
CA GLY A 52 -18.07 8.32 -2.25
C GLY A 52 -18.63 7.20 -1.38
N ALA A 53 -19.22 6.21 -2.04
CA ALA A 53 -19.79 5.07 -1.33
C ALA A 53 -18.69 4.17 -0.73
N ALA A 54 -18.85 3.77 0.53
CA ALA A 54 -17.81 3.09 1.31
C ALA A 54 -17.28 1.80 0.66
N LEU A 55 -18.19 0.90 0.26
CA LEU A 55 -17.84 -0.39 -0.31
C LEU A 55 -17.13 -0.27 -1.68
N PRO A 56 -17.71 0.36 -2.72
CA PRO A 56 -17.08 0.41 -4.03
C PRO A 56 -15.74 1.16 -4.01
N TYR A 57 -15.62 2.22 -3.20
CA TYR A 57 -14.36 2.93 -3.06
C TYR A 57 -13.28 2.07 -2.39
N THR A 58 -13.62 1.37 -1.30
CA THR A 58 -12.66 0.47 -0.61
C THR A 58 -12.22 -0.67 -1.52
N LEU A 59 -13.14 -1.26 -2.28
CA LEU A 59 -12.82 -2.30 -3.28
C LEU A 59 -11.90 -1.77 -4.39
N LEU A 60 -12.18 -0.57 -4.91
CA LEU A 60 -11.36 0.05 -5.93
C LEU A 60 -9.93 0.30 -5.45
N LEU A 61 -9.77 0.91 -4.27
CA LEU A 61 -8.44 1.14 -3.70
C LEU A 61 -7.70 -0.16 -3.42
N PHE A 62 -8.39 -1.18 -2.92
CA PHE A 62 -7.77 -2.49 -2.71
C PHE A 62 -7.31 -3.13 -4.02
N ALA A 63 -8.14 -3.08 -5.07
CA ALA A 63 -7.78 -3.59 -6.38
C ALA A 63 -6.57 -2.85 -6.97
N ILE A 64 -6.53 -1.53 -6.87
CA ILE A 64 -5.39 -0.70 -7.32
C ILE A 64 -4.12 -1.05 -6.53
N ALA A 65 -4.19 -1.11 -5.19
CA ALA A 65 -3.04 -1.42 -4.36
C ALA A 65 -2.48 -2.82 -4.66
N LEU A 66 -3.35 -3.82 -4.83
CA LEU A 66 -2.95 -5.17 -5.17
C LEU A 66 -2.35 -5.26 -6.58
N ALA A 67 -2.98 -4.61 -7.56
CA ALA A 67 -2.50 -4.57 -8.94
C ALA A 67 -1.12 -3.89 -9.05
N LEU A 68 -0.91 -2.80 -8.31
CA LEU A 68 0.39 -2.13 -8.24
C LEU A 68 1.44 -3.02 -7.57
N ALA A 69 1.14 -3.58 -6.40
CA ALA A 69 2.07 -4.44 -5.66
C ALA A 69 2.54 -5.64 -6.50
N VAL A 70 1.60 -6.31 -7.17
CA VAL A 70 1.86 -7.48 -8.02
C VAL A 70 2.53 -7.04 -9.32
N GLY A 71 1.97 -6.06 -10.04
CA GLY A 71 2.45 -5.60 -11.34
C GLY A 71 3.87 -5.03 -11.27
N MET A 72 4.14 -4.13 -10.33
CA MET A 72 5.50 -3.63 -10.09
C MET A 72 6.43 -4.72 -9.56
N GLY A 73 5.92 -5.68 -8.79
CA GLY A 73 6.69 -6.85 -8.33
C GLY A 73 7.14 -7.74 -9.50
N PHE A 74 6.28 -7.97 -10.49
CA PHE A 74 6.62 -8.70 -11.71
C PHE A 74 7.62 -7.94 -12.58
N LEU A 75 7.40 -6.64 -12.79
CA LEU A 75 8.30 -5.80 -13.59
C LEU A 75 9.66 -5.60 -12.90
N GLY A 76 9.65 -5.14 -11.64
CA GLY A 76 10.84 -4.85 -10.85
C GLY A 76 11.59 -6.08 -10.34
N GLY A 77 10.88 -7.19 -10.12
CA GLY A 77 11.39 -8.50 -9.69
C GLY A 77 12.35 -9.18 -10.67
N THR A 78 12.68 -8.53 -11.79
CA THR A 78 13.61 -9.04 -12.79
C THR A 78 14.82 -8.15 -13.05
N VAL A 79 14.88 -6.94 -12.47
CA VAL A 79 15.84 -5.90 -12.91
C VAL A 79 16.67 -5.28 -11.79
N ASN A 80 16.07 -4.89 -10.65
CA ASN A 80 16.80 -4.13 -9.62
C ASN A 80 16.18 -4.24 -8.22
N ARG A 81 17.01 -4.52 -7.21
CA ARG A 81 16.62 -4.54 -5.78
C ARG A 81 16.07 -3.20 -5.27
N GLY A 82 16.48 -2.07 -5.87
CA GLY A 82 15.94 -0.75 -5.55
C GLY A 82 14.46 -0.63 -5.89
N LEU A 83 14.03 -1.22 -7.02
CA LEU A 83 12.61 -1.26 -7.40
C LEU A 83 11.79 -2.12 -6.46
N VAL A 84 12.37 -3.20 -5.91
CA VAL A 84 11.73 -3.99 -4.84
C VAL A 84 11.47 -3.11 -3.63
N GLY A 85 12.47 -2.36 -3.17
CA GLY A 85 12.32 -1.45 -2.04
C GLY A 85 11.28 -0.36 -2.28
N ILE A 86 11.28 0.26 -3.46
CA ILE A 86 10.28 1.28 -3.84
C ILE A 86 8.88 0.68 -3.87
N ASN A 87 8.69 -0.47 -4.52
CA ASN A 87 7.40 -1.15 -4.58
C ASN A 87 6.86 -1.47 -3.18
N THR A 88 7.72 -2.02 -2.32
CA THR A 88 7.35 -2.31 -0.93
C THR A 88 7.05 -1.05 -0.12
N ALA A 89 7.81 0.03 -0.31
CA ALA A 89 7.54 1.30 0.35
C ALA A 89 6.19 1.89 -0.06
N VAL A 90 5.88 1.89 -1.36
CA VAL A 90 4.60 2.36 -1.91
C VAL A 90 3.45 1.50 -1.40
N ALA A 91 3.59 0.17 -1.41
CA ALA A 91 2.57 -0.74 -0.88
C ALA A 91 2.30 -0.49 0.61
N THR A 92 3.35 -0.24 1.40
CA THR A 92 3.23 0.09 2.84
C THR A 92 2.53 1.42 3.05
N LEU A 93 2.92 2.46 2.32
CA LEU A 93 2.30 3.77 2.38
C LEU A 93 0.81 3.70 2.02
N MET A 94 0.50 3.09 0.87
CA MET A 94 -0.87 3.00 0.37
C MET A 94 -1.74 2.13 1.26
N GLY A 95 -1.26 0.95 1.66
CA GLY A 95 -1.97 0.08 2.58
C GLY A 95 -2.21 0.73 3.94
N GLY A 96 -1.20 1.43 4.48
CA GLY A 96 -1.31 2.15 5.74
C GLY A 96 -2.32 3.31 5.70
N ILE A 97 -2.32 4.09 4.61
CA ILE A 97 -3.31 5.14 4.39
C ILE A 97 -4.71 4.55 4.28
N MET A 98 -4.91 3.49 3.49
CA MET A 98 -6.19 2.79 3.37
C MET A 98 -6.73 2.35 4.74
N VAL A 99 -5.89 1.67 5.53
CA VAL A 99 -6.22 1.22 6.90
C VAL A 99 -6.66 2.40 7.76
N LYS A 100 -5.96 3.54 7.68
CA LYS A 100 -6.27 4.70 8.51
C LYS A 100 -7.55 5.40 8.06
N VAL A 101 -7.73 5.62 6.76
CA VAL A 101 -8.96 6.24 6.20
C VAL A 101 -10.18 5.39 6.53
N ALA A 102 -10.09 4.07 6.34
CA ALA A 102 -11.14 3.13 6.72
C ALA A 102 -11.46 3.22 8.22
N SER A 103 -10.44 3.25 9.07
CA SER A 103 -10.63 3.31 10.52
C SER A 103 -11.22 4.63 11.01
N ILE A 104 -10.88 5.77 10.38
CA ILE A 104 -11.45 7.07 10.76
C ILE A 104 -12.90 7.17 10.30
N ASN A 105 -13.20 6.80 9.05
CA ASN A 105 -14.58 6.82 8.55
C ASN A 105 -15.48 5.85 9.34
N ALA A 106 -14.99 4.67 9.71
CA ALA A 106 -15.73 3.73 10.56
C ALA A 106 -15.96 4.24 12.00
N ALA A 107 -15.21 5.25 12.45
CA ALA A 107 -15.39 5.88 13.75
C ALA A 107 -16.18 7.20 13.67
N ALA A 108 -16.39 7.73 12.45
CA ALA A 108 -17.04 9.00 12.24
C ALA A 108 -18.57 8.81 12.18
N THR A 109 -19.28 9.65 12.93
CA THR A 109 -20.75 9.75 12.80
C THR A 109 -21.15 10.67 11.65
N ASP A 110 -20.27 11.61 11.29
CA ASP A 110 -20.43 12.54 10.17
C ASP A 110 -19.16 12.55 9.31
N PRO A 111 -19.22 12.09 8.04
CA PRO A 111 -18.10 12.12 7.09
C PRO A 111 -17.48 13.50 6.88
N HIS A 112 -18.24 14.59 7.04
CA HIS A 112 -17.76 15.96 6.84
C HIS A 112 -16.81 16.43 7.96
N THR A 113 -16.79 15.72 9.09
CA THR A 113 -15.89 16.01 10.21
C THR A 113 -14.55 15.28 10.10
N VAL A 114 -14.42 14.36 9.15
CA VAL A 114 -13.18 13.60 8.94
C VAL A 114 -12.10 14.52 8.38
N THR A 115 -10.96 14.59 9.04
CA THR A 115 -9.80 15.36 8.58
C THR A 115 -8.70 14.47 8.03
N LEU A 116 -7.92 14.98 7.08
CA LEU A 116 -6.75 14.31 6.51
C LEU A 116 -5.78 13.88 7.63
N PRO A 117 -5.46 12.57 7.76
CA PRO A 117 -4.57 12.08 8.81
C PRO A 117 -3.08 12.30 8.48
N VAL A 118 -2.65 13.56 8.41
CA VAL A 118 -1.29 13.97 7.97
C VAL A 118 -0.20 13.27 8.77
N ALA A 119 -0.33 13.22 10.10
CA ALA A 119 0.64 12.54 10.96
C ALA A 119 0.80 11.06 10.58
N GLN A 120 -0.29 10.38 10.25
CA GLN A 120 -0.26 8.98 9.85
C GLN A 120 0.27 8.79 8.43
N ILE A 121 0.03 9.72 7.50
CA ILE A 121 0.70 9.73 6.19
C ILE A 121 2.21 9.77 6.39
N LEU A 122 2.71 10.64 7.28
CA LEU A 122 4.15 10.72 7.57
C LEU A 122 4.68 9.44 8.24
N VAL A 123 3.95 8.87 9.20
CA VAL A 123 4.32 7.61 9.87
C VAL A 123 4.38 6.45 8.87
N TRP A 124 3.38 6.31 8.00
CA TRP A 124 3.37 5.27 6.98
C TRP A 124 4.38 5.52 5.86
N GLY A 125 4.69 6.79 5.56
CA GLY A 125 5.76 7.16 4.65
C GLY A 125 7.13 6.76 5.18
N ALA A 126 7.45 7.17 6.41
CA ALA A 126 8.70 6.79 7.08
C ALA A 126 8.80 5.27 7.29
N GLY A 127 7.71 4.63 7.76
CA GLY A 127 7.62 3.19 7.91
C GLY A 127 7.79 2.47 6.57
N GLY A 128 7.18 2.98 5.50
CA GLY A 128 7.34 2.46 4.15
C GLY A 128 8.78 2.53 3.66
N CYS A 129 9.50 3.63 3.92
CA CYS A 129 10.92 3.72 3.61
C CYS A 129 11.73 2.64 4.35
N VAL A 130 11.48 2.42 5.65
CA VAL A 130 12.16 1.40 6.44
C VAL A 130 11.86 0.00 5.90
N VAL A 131 10.59 -0.35 5.72
CA VAL A 131 10.17 -1.68 5.21
C VAL A 131 10.69 -1.90 3.79
N GLY A 132 10.69 -0.86 2.96
CA GLY A 132 11.25 -0.89 1.61
C GLY A 132 12.75 -1.15 1.59
N LEU A 133 13.52 -0.47 2.44
CA LEU A 133 14.96 -0.72 2.58
C LEU A 133 15.24 -2.15 3.05
N LEU A 134 14.46 -2.65 4.01
CA LEU A 134 14.56 -4.04 4.47
C LEU A 134 14.23 -5.04 3.35
N ALA A 135 13.17 -4.80 2.58
CA ALA A 135 12.81 -5.66 1.45
C ALA A 135 13.90 -5.66 0.35
N ALA A 136 14.44 -4.48 0.01
CA ALA A 136 15.55 -4.38 -0.94
C ALA A 136 16.81 -5.12 -0.45
N TRP A 137 17.11 -5.05 0.85
CA TRP A 137 18.20 -5.80 1.46
C TRP A 137 17.94 -7.31 1.44
N LEU A 138 16.72 -7.73 1.81
CA LEU A 138 16.30 -9.14 1.83
C LEU A 138 16.24 -9.77 0.44
N ALA A 139 15.94 -8.99 -0.60
CA ALA A 139 15.95 -9.47 -1.98
C ALA A 139 17.37 -9.86 -2.43
N GLY A 140 18.40 -9.22 -1.87
CA GLY A 140 19.79 -9.43 -2.25
C GLY A 140 20.16 -8.77 -3.59
N PRO A 141 21.36 -9.02 -4.12
CA PRO A 141 21.77 -8.51 -5.42
C PRO A 141 20.91 -9.11 -6.56
N PRO A 142 20.64 -8.33 -7.63
CA PRO A 142 19.88 -8.84 -8.76
C PRO A 142 20.59 -10.00 -9.44
N VAL A 143 19.82 -10.97 -9.93
CA VAL A 143 20.33 -12.10 -10.71
C VAL A 143 20.80 -11.55 -12.05
N ARG A 144 22.11 -11.52 -12.27
CA ARG A 144 22.63 -11.23 -13.61
C ARG A 144 22.17 -12.37 -14.51
N ARG A 145 21.33 -12.06 -15.50
CA ARG A 145 21.20 -12.91 -16.67
C ARG A 145 22.47 -12.69 -17.46
N ASP A 146 23.39 -13.64 -17.41
CA ASP A 146 24.54 -13.63 -18.30
C ASP A 146 23.97 -13.52 -19.72
N ALA A 147 24.37 -12.45 -20.43
CA ALA A 147 23.91 -12.17 -21.78
C ALA A 147 24.24 -13.38 -22.67
N ARG A 148 23.20 -14.09 -23.10
CA ARG A 148 23.29 -15.10 -24.16
C ARG A 148 22.86 -14.47 -25.46
#